data_AF-A0A5C6VCC6-F1
#
_entry.id   AF-A0A5C6VCC6-F1
#
_cell.length_a   1.000
_cell.length_b   1.000
_cell.length_c   1.000
_cell.angle_alpha   90.00
_cell.angle_beta   90.00
_cell.angle_gamma   90.00
#
_symmetry.space_group_name_H-M   'P 1'
#
loop_
_entity.id
_entity.type
_entity.pdbx_description
1 polymer ?
#
loop_
_entity_poly.entity_id
_entity_poly.type
_entity_poly.pdbx_seq_one_letter_code
_entity_poly.pdbx_strand_id
1 'polypeptide(L)'
;MSTTPQQMMPAGLDASSLAQVERIAQKRIRQRNALVIGLRIAVLVLVLGGWEVSARMKWIDPFFFSMPSLIFEQIVDWFVNGTSQGPLLTQVWVTLEETGLGFIIGSVAGVFCGIVLGRNKLLSDVFSLYIKIANSIPRVVLGSVFVIALGLGMASKVALAVVMVFFVVFANAFQGVREADRYMIANAQILGASRRQVTTSVVIPSALSWILASLHVSFGFALVGAVVGEFLGSKQGIGLLISTAQGAFNASGVFAAMIVLAVVALAADYLLTAVEQRLLKWRPNIN
;
A
#
# COMPACT_ATOMS: atom_id res chain seq x y z
N MET A 1 18.09 -42.69 -43.28
CA MET A 1 19.15 -42.70 -42.25
C MET A 1 19.08 -41.38 -41.50
N SER A 2 18.44 -41.38 -40.33
CA SER A 2 18.20 -40.21 -39.48
C SER A 2 19.14 -40.26 -38.28
N THR A 3 20.18 -39.44 -38.28
CA THR A 3 21.09 -39.28 -37.14
C THR A 3 20.58 -38.18 -36.21
N THR A 4 19.99 -38.60 -35.10
CA THR A 4 19.66 -37.74 -33.96
C THR A 4 20.96 -37.16 -33.37
N PRO A 5 21.10 -35.83 -33.19
CA PRO A 5 22.25 -35.29 -32.48
C PRO A 5 22.16 -35.68 -31.00
N GLN A 6 23.03 -36.61 -30.59
CA GLN A 6 23.32 -36.86 -29.18
C GLN A 6 23.87 -35.56 -28.58
N GLN A 7 23.07 -34.89 -27.76
CA GLN A 7 23.55 -33.85 -26.85
C GLN A 7 24.59 -34.50 -25.94
N MET A 8 25.87 -34.21 -26.17
CA MET A 8 26.97 -34.58 -25.29
C MET A 8 26.80 -33.81 -23.97
N MET A 9 26.24 -34.48 -22.98
CA MET A 9 26.27 -34.03 -21.59
C MET A 9 27.73 -34.05 -21.11
N PRO A 10 28.19 -33.04 -20.33
CA PRO A 10 29.55 -32.98 -19.83
C PRO A 10 29.89 -34.27 -19.06
N ALA A 11 31.06 -34.85 -19.36
CA ALA A 11 31.52 -36.12 -18.80
C ALA A 11 31.57 -36.05 -17.27
N GLY A 12 30.73 -36.86 -16.61
CA GLY A 12 30.69 -36.99 -15.14
C GLY A 12 29.30 -36.79 -14.51
N LEU A 13 28.28 -36.38 -15.26
CA LEU A 13 26.91 -36.21 -14.77
C LEU A 13 25.96 -37.11 -15.56
N ASP A 14 25.74 -38.33 -15.08
CA ASP A 14 24.66 -39.19 -15.57
C ASP A 14 23.28 -38.59 -15.22
N ALA A 15 22.25 -38.90 -16.00
CA ALA A 15 20.90 -38.37 -15.76
C ALA A 15 20.37 -38.71 -14.35
N SER A 16 20.84 -39.82 -13.76
CA SER A 16 20.57 -40.24 -12.39
C SER A 16 21.17 -39.32 -11.33
N SER A 17 22.44 -38.90 -11.45
CA SER A 17 23.08 -37.99 -10.50
C SER A 17 22.44 -36.61 -10.52
N LEU A 18 22.07 -36.09 -11.69
CA LEU A 18 21.34 -34.83 -11.82
C LEU A 18 19.96 -34.90 -11.14
N ALA A 19 19.21 -35.98 -11.38
CA ALA A 19 17.92 -36.21 -10.73
C ALA A 19 18.06 -36.35 -9.19
N GLN A 20 19.16 -36.93 -8.72
CA GLN A 20 19.44 -37.06 -7.28
C GLN A 20 19.81 -35.71 -6.64
N VAL A 21 20.65 -34.91 -7.30
CA VAL A 21 20.98 -33.54 -6.86
C VAL A 21 19.74 -32.66 -6.84
N GLU A 22 18.88 -32.75 -7.87
CA GLU A 22 17.62 -32.01 -7.93
C GLU A 22 16.66 -32.42 -6.79
N ARG A 23 16.51 -33.71 -6.51
CA ARG A 23 15.69 -34.20 -5.38
C ARG A 23 16.21 -33.70 -4.03
N ILE A 24 17.54 -33.69 -3.82
CA ILE A 24 18.15 -33.18 -2.59
C ILE A 24 17.92 -31.66 -2.47
N ALA A 25 18.08 -30.91 -3.55
CA ALA A 25 17.83 -29.46 -3.59
C ALA A 25 16.35 -29.13 -3.32
N GLN A 26 15.41 -29.82 -3.97
CA GLN A 26 13.97 -29.67 -3.74
C GLN A 26 13.58 -30.02 -2.29
N LYS A 27 14.17 -31.08 -1.72
CA LYS A 27 13.95 -31.44 -0.31
C LYS A 27 14.44 -30.35 0.64
N ARG A 28 15.62 -29.76 0.40
CA ARG A 28 16.15 -28.62 1.19
C ARG A 28 15.26 -27.39 1.08
N ILE A 29 14.74 -27.06 -0.10
CA ILE A 29 13.80 -25.93 -0.30
C ILE A 29 12.50 -26.18 0.48
N ARG A 30 11.91 -27.39 0.38
CA ARG A 30 10.70 -27.75 1.13
C ARG A 30 10.92 -27.70 2.64
N GLN A 31 12.03 -28.25 3.13
CA GLN A 31 12.40 -28.21 4.54
C GLN A 31 12.60 -26.77 5.04
N ARG A 32 13.29 -25.93 4.27
CA ARG A 32 13.47 -24.50 4.59
C ARG A 32 12.14 -23.76 4.59
N ASN A 33 11.26 -23.99 3.62
CA ASN A 33 9.93 -23.37 3.58
C ASN A 33 9.08 -23.81 4.79
N ALA A 34 9.08 -25.10 5.13
CA ALA A 34 8.38 -25.61 6.31
C ALA A 34 8.95 -25.02 7.60
N LEU A 35 10.28 -24.90 7.72
CA LEU A 35 10.94 -24.26 8.85
C LEU A 35 10.57 -22.77 8.95
N VAL A 36 10.57 -22.04 7.82
CA VAL A 36 10.17 -20.63 7.79
C VAL A 36 8.71 -20.45 8.21
N ILE A 37 7.80 -21.30 7.72
CA ILE A 37 6.39 -21.26 8.13
C ILE A 37 6.26 -21.60 9.62
N GLY A 38 6.95 -22.64 10.09
CA GLY A 38 6.98 -23.02 11.50
C GLY A 38 7.48 -21.90 12.40
N LEU A 39 8.57 -21.21 12.02
CA LEU A 39 9.10 -20.06 12.75
C LEU A 39 8.13 -18.87 12.72
N ARG A 40 7.47 -18.59 11.59
CA ARG A 40 6.45 -17.52 11.51
C ARG A 40 5.28 -17.78 12.44
N ILE A 41 4.78 -19.02 12.48
CA ILE A 41 3.71 -19.42 13.39
C ILE A 41 4.20 -19.36 14.84
N ALA A 42 5.41 -19.83 15.13
CA ALA A 42 5.99 -19.77 16.48
C ALA A 42 6.11 -18.32 16.98
N VAL A 43 6.60 -17.39 16.14
CA VAL A 43 6.66 -15.96 16.48
C VAL A 43 5.26 -15.40 16.74
N LEU A 44 4.27 -15.71 15.90
CA LEU A 44 2.90 -15.26 16.10
C LEU A 44 2.31 -15.76 17.43
N VAL A 45 2.47 -17.06 17.71
CA VAL A 45 1.97 -17.69 18.95
C VAL A 45 2.69 -17.14 20.17
N LEU A 46 4.01 -16.91 20.11
CA LEU A 46 4.76 -16.33 21.22
C LEU A 46 4.34 -14.88 21.49
N VAL A 47 4.10 -14.07 20.46
CA VAL A 47 3.66 -12.68 20.61
C VAL A 47 2.24 -12.61 21.16
N LEU A 48 1.29 -13.31 20.55
CA LEU A 48 -0.11 -13.29 20.99
C LEU A 48 -0.30 -14.00 22.33
N GLY A 49 0.30 -15.18 22.50
CA GLY A 49 0.26 -15.91 23.76
C GLY A 49 0.98 -15.16 24.88
N GLY A 50 2.11 -14.52 24.58
CA GLY A 50 2.82 -13.65 25.52
C GLY A 50 1.99 -12.45 25.95
N TRP A 51 1.30 -11.78 25.02
CA TRP A 51 0.38 -10.68 25.32
C TRP A 51 -0.80 -11.15 26.17
N GLU A 52 -1.47 -12.23 25.78
CA GLU A 52 -2.59 -12.83 26.49
C GLU A 52 -2.21 -13.20 27.94
N VAL A 53 -1.10 -13.92 28.12
CA VAL A 53 -0.60 -14.32 29.45
C VAL A 53 -0.21 -13.09 30.27
N SER A 54 0.51 -12.13 29.69
CA SER A 54 0.93 -10.91 30.40
C SER A 54 -0.27 -10.11 30.91
N ALA A 55 -1.33 -10.01 30.11
CA ALA A 55 -2.56 -9.33 30.52
C ALA A 55 -3.32 -10.13 31.58
N ARG A 56 -3.49 -11.45 31.40
CA ARG A 56 -4.19 -12.31 32.39
C ARG A 56 -3.49 -12.36 33.74
N MET A 57 -2.16 -12.39 33.73
CA MET A 57 -1.32 -12.36 34.93
C MET A 57 -1.16 -10.94 35.50
N LYS A 58 -1.77 -9.91 34.88
CA LYS A 58 -1.69 -8.50 35.28
C LYS A 58 -0.28 -7.94 35.31
N TRP A 59 0.63 -8.48 34.49
CA TRP A 59 1.94 -7.87 34.24
C TRP A 59 1.80 -6.59 33.42
N ILE A 60 0.78 -6.54 32.57
CA ILE A 60 0.28 -5.33 31.93
C ILE A 60 -1.18 -5.14 32.34
N ASP A 61 -1.63 -3.89 32.39
CA ASP A 61 -3.01 -3.56 32.75
C ASP A 61 -3.96 -3.85 31.57
N PRO A 62 -4.89 -4.82 31.69
CA PRO A 62 -5.84 -5.15 30.63
C PRO A 62 -6.76 -3.99 30.25
N PHE A 63 -6.93 -2.99 31.12
CA PHE A 63 -7.71 -1.80 30.80
C PHE A 63 -7.11 -1.00 29.63
N PHE A 64 -5.77 -0.89 29.57
CA PHE A 64 -5.09 -0.15 28.51
C PHE A 64 -4.71 -1.04 27.32
N PHE A 65 -4.32 -2.28 27.60
CA PHE A 65 -3.75 -3.17 26.59
C PHE A 65 -4.73 -4.23 26.08
N SER A 66 -5.91 -4.38 26.67
CA SER A 66 -6.84 -5.48 26.37
C SER A 66 -6.15 -6.86 26.39
N MET A 67 -6.80 -7.85 25.80
CA MET A 67 -6.28 -9.21 25.58
C MET A 67 -6.67 -9.66 24.16
N PRO A 68 -5.80 -10.39 23.45
CA PRO A 68 -6.13 -10.98 22.16
C PRO A 68 -7.51 -11.69 22.12
N SER A 69 -7.89 -12.42 23.18
CA SER A 69 -9.20 -13.08 23.24
C SER A 69 -10.37 -12.09 23.23
N LEU A 70 -10.28 -11.00 24.02
CA LEU A 70 -11.33 -9.98 24.12
C LEU A 70 -11.43 -9.16 22.83
N ILE A 71 -10.31 -8.92 22.17
CA ILE A 71 -10.29 -8.25 20.86
C ILE A 71 -10.99 -9.12 19.82
N PHE A 72 -10.73 -10.43 19.82
CA PHE A 72 -11.40 -11.36 18.92
C PHE A 72 -12.91 -11.43 19.18
N GLU A 73 -13.33 -11.53 20.45
CA GLU A 73 -14.74 -11.48 20.83
C GLU A 73 -15.42 -10.19 20.35
N GLN A 74 -14.75 -9.04 20.50
CA GLN A 74 -15.26 -7.75 20.03
C GLN A 74 -15.43 -7.69 18.51
N ILE A 75 -14.50 -8.26 17.74
CA ILE A 75 -14.61 -8.34 16.27
C ILE A 75 -15.78 -9.22 15.86
N VAL A 76 -15.94 -10.38 16.51
CA VAL A 76 -17.05 -11.30 16.25
C VAL A 76 -18.38 -10.64 16.57
N ASP A 77 -18.48 -9.97 17.72
CA ASP A 77 -19.66 -9.21 18.13
C ASP A 77 -20.02 -8.13 17.10
N TRP A 78 -19.06 -7.31 16.67
CA TRP A 78 -19.29 -6.30 15.63
C TRP A 78 -19.71 -6.88 14.29
N PHE A 79 -19.23 -8.06 13.94
CA PHE A 79 -19.59 -8.72 12.69
C PHE A 79 -21.00 -9.31 12.73
N VAL A 80 -21.40 -9.92 13.86
CA VAL A 80 -22.69 -10.61 14.01
C VAL A 80 -23.81 -9.65 14.42
N ASN A 81 -23.55 -8.81 15.42
CA ASN A 81 -24.55 -7.94 16.06
C ASN A 81 -24.47 -6.49 15.56
N GLY A 82 -23.38 -6.12 14.88
CA GLY A 82 -23.13 -4.76 14.43
C GLY A 82 -22.38 -3.91 15.46
N THR A 83 -22.05 -2.69 15.05
CA THR A 83 -21.38 -1.69 15.90
C THR A 83 -22.40 -0.70 16.45
N SER A 84 -22.00 0.15 17.40
CA SER A 84 -22.81 1.29 17.85
C SER A 84 -23.21 2.25 16.71
N GLN A 85 -22.46 2.23 15.60
CA GLN A 85 -22.69 3.08 14.42
C GLN A 85 -23.40 2.33 13.27
N GLY A 86 -23.90 1.12 13.53
CA GLY A 86 -24.54 0.24 12.54
C GLY A 86 -23.63 -0.89 12.07
N PRO A 87 -23.96 -1.56 10.96
CA PRO A 87 -23.23 -2.75 10.49
C PRO A 87 -21.75 -2.47 10.22
N LEU A 88 -20.86 -3.38 10.65
CA LEU A 88 -19.41 -3.25 10.46
C LEU A 88 -19.03 -3.10 8.98
N LEU A 89 -19.70 -3.87 8.11
CA LEU A 89 -19.45 -3.82 6.65
C LEU A 89 -19.75 -2.45 6.04
N THR A 90 -20.73 -1.72 6.57
CA THR A 90 -21.00 -0.34 6.12
C THR A 90 -19.85 0.58 6.48
N GLN A 91 -19.29 0.45 7.69
CA GLN A 91 -18.14 1.25 8.12
C GLN A 91 -16.91 0.96 7.24
N VAL A 92 -16.64 -0.32 6.98
CA VAL A 92 -15.55 -0.75 6.08
C VAL A 92 -15.74 -0.20 4.67
N TRP A 93 -16.96 -0.28 4.13
CA TRP A 93 -17.27 0.19 2.79
C TRP A 93 -17.05 1.70 2.64
N VAL A 94 -17.54 2.48 3.61
CA VAL A 94 -17.37 3.95 3.61
C VAL A 94 -15.87 4.31 3.62
N THR A 95 -15.07 3.69 4.48
CA THR A 95 -13.62 3.94 4.52
C THR A 95 -12.95 3.58 3.20
N LEU A 96 -13.34 2.47 2.57
CA LEU A 96 -12.82 2.07 1.26
C LEU A 96 -13.23 3.04 0.15
N GLU A 97 -14.44 3.56 0.18
CA GLU A 97 -14.93 4.55 -0.79
C GLU A 97 -14.16 5.87 -0.65
N GLU A 98 -14.02 6.39 0.57
CA GLU A 98 -13.23 7.60 0.86
C GLU A 98 -11.77 7.43 0.43
N THR A 99 -11.18 6.28 0.74
CA THR A 99 -9.82 5.91 0.35
C THR A 99 -9.69 5.85 -1.18
N GLY A 100 -10.62 5.18 -1.86
CA GLY A 100 -10.59 5.01 -3.31
C GLY A 100 -10.73 6.32 -4.07
N LEU A 101 -11.68 7.18 -3.66
CA LEU A 101 -11.86 8.51 -4.25
C LEU A 101 -10.63 9.38 -4.02
N GLY A 102 -10.11 9.41 -2.79
CA GLY A 102 -8.92 10.17 -2.45
C GLY A 102 -7.68 9.71 -3.24
N PHE A 103 -7.52 8.39 -3.36
CA PHE A 103 -6.47 7.76 -4.14
C PHE A 103 -6.54 8.13 -5.62
N ILE A 104 -7.70 8.00 -6.25
CA ILE A 104 -7.86 8.29 -7.70
C ILE A 104 -7.62 9.77 -7.98
N ILE A 105 -8.33 10.66 -7.27
CA ILE A 105 -8.25 12.11 -7.49
C ILE A 105 -6.84 12.62 -7.18
N GLY A 106 -6.27 12.22 -6.04
CA GLY A 106 -4.93 12.60 -5.63
C GLY A 106 -3.86 12.09 -6.58
N SER A 107 -3.98 10.86 -7.08
CA SER A 107 -3.01 10.30 -8.02
C SER A 107 -3.06 11.00 -9.37
N VAL A 108 -4.26 11.21 -9.94
CA VAL A 108 -4.43 11.91 -11.22
C VAL A 108 -3.88 13.33 -11.13
N ALA A 109 -4.24 14.08 -10.07
CA ALA A 109 -3.75 15.44 -9.85
C ALA A 109 -2.24 15.47 -9.62
N GLY A 110 -1.71 14.54 -8.83
CA GLY A 110 -0.28 14.45 -8.50
C GLY A 110 0.57 14.15 -9.73
N VAL A 111 0.16 13.16 -10.54
CA VAL A 111 0.82 12.82 -11.82
C VAL A 111 0.80 14.02 -12.75
N PHE A 112 -0.37 14.62 -12.96
CA PHE A 112 -0.53 15.74 -13.88
C PHE A 112 0.36 16.92 -13.48
N CYS A 113 0.28 17.38 -12.23
CA CYS A 113 1.10 18.48 -11.73
C CYS A 113 2.59 18.13 -11.73
N GLY A 114 2.96 16.91 -11.32
CA GLY A 114 4.35 16.46 -11.25
C GLY A 114 5.02 16.46 -12.63
N ILE A 115 4.32 15.98 -13.67
CA ILE A 115 4.80 16.00 -15.04
C ILE A 115 4.89 17.43 -15.57
N VAL A 116 3.85 18.25 -15.41
CA VAL A 116 3.82 19.63 -15.93
C VAL A 116 4.95 20.47 -15.33
N LEU A 117 5.11 20.43 -14.02
CA LEU A 117 6.17 21.19 -13.33
C LEU A 117 7.56 20.57 -13.57
N GLY A 118 7.67 19.24 -13.65
CA GLY A 118 8.94 18.56 -13.87
C GLY A 118 9.53 18.80 -15.27
N ARG A 119 8.68 18.95 -16.30
CA ARG A 119 9.11 19.21 -17.68
C ARG A 119 9.53 20.66 -17.93
N ASN A 120 8.95 21.62 -17.21
CA ASN A 120 9.18 23.04 -17.45
C ASN A 120 10.12 23.62 -16.38
N LYS A 121 11.36 23.95 -16.78
CA LYS A 121 12.38 24.49 -15.88
C LYS A 121 11.92 25.79 -15.20
N LEU A 122 11.27 26.70 -15.94
CA LEU A 122 10.78 27.97 -15.39
C LEU A 122 9.71 27.73 -14.31
N LEU A 123 8.72 26.88 -14.59
CA LEU A 123 7.68 26.53 -13.61
C LEU A 123 8.31 25.84 -12.38
N SER A 124 9.21 24.89 -12.58
CA SER A 124 9.94 24.25 -11.48
C SER A 124 10.66 25.28 -10.60
N ASP A 125 11.39 26.22 -11.20
CA ASP A 125 12.18 27.21 -10.46
C ASP A 125 11.25 28.15 -9.66
N VAL A 126 10.15 28.62 -10.26
CA VAL A 126 9.12 29.46 -9.60
C VAL A 126 8.42 28.69 -8.47
N PHE A 127 7.96 27.47 -8.73
CA PHE A 127 7.20 26.68 -7.76
C PHE A 127 8.08 26.02 -6.69
N SER A 128 9.40 26.00 -6.83
CA SER A 128 10.33 25.34 -5.91
C SER A 128 10.17 25.80 -4.46
N LEU A 129 9.96 27.10 -4.22
CA LEU A 129 9.73 27.66 -2.89
C LEU A 129 8.39 27.16 -2.30
N TYR A 130 7.32 27.23 -3.09
CA TYR A 130 5.98 26.81 -2.66
C TYR A 130 5.90 25.30 -2.40
N ILE A 131 6.58 24.49 -3.21
CA ILE A 131 6.70 23.04 -2.99
C ILE A 131 7.41 22.77 -1.67
N LYS A 132 8.49 23.50 -1.35
CA LYS A 132 9.19 23.37 -0.07
C LYS A 132 8.28 23.75 1.10
N ILE A 133 7.60 24.90 1.02
CA ILE A 133 6.65 25.35 2.05
C ILE A 133 5.56 24.30 2.27
N ALA A 134 4.96 23.80 1.19
CA ALA A 134 3.87 22.84 1.26
C ALA A 134 4.31 21.49 1.86
N ASN A 135 5.56 21.06 1.62
CA ASN A 135 6.10 19.84 2.23
C ASN A 135 6.41 20.00 3.73
N SER A 136 6.65 21.22 4.20
CA SER A 136 6.88 21.49 5.63
C SER A 136 5.60 21.47 6.47
N ILE A 137 4.42 21.55 5.85
CA ILE A 137 3.14 21.55 6.56
C ILE A 137 2.78 20.11 6.97
N PRO A 138 2.52 19.83 8.26
CA PRO A 138 2.00 18.54 8.70
C PRO A 138 0.60 18.29 8.11
N ARG A 139 0.55 17.50 7.04
CA ARG A 139 -0.68 17.27 6.24
C ARG A 139 -1.83 16.72 7.08
N VAL A 140 -1.53 15.92 8.10
CA VAL A 140 -2.49 15.37 9.08
C VAL A 140 -3.35 16.47 9.72
N VAL A 141 -2.75 17.63 10.04
CA VAL A 141 -3.43 18.74 10.73
C VAL A 141 -4.48 19.41 9.84
N LEU A 142 -4.34 19.31 8.52
CA LEU A 142 -5.32 19.83 7.57
C LEU A 142 -6.68 19.13 7.68
N GLY A 143 -6.74 17.93 8.26
CA GLY A 143 -7.99 17.21 8.48
C GLY A 143 -9.00 18.02 9.27
N SER A 144 -8.58 18.67 10.36
CA SER A 144 -9.47 19.51 11.17
C SER A 144 -9.98 20.72 10.39
N VAL A 145 -9.13 21.32 9.54
CA VAL A 145 -9.51 22.43 8.67
C VAL A 145 -10.57 21.97 7.66
N PHE A 146 -10.39 20.79 7.05
CA PHE A 146 -11.36 20.24 6.11
C PHE A 146 -12.68 19.86 6.78
N VAL A 147 -12.67 19.35 8.01
CA VAL A 147 -13.90 19.09 8.77
C VAL A 147 -14.67 20.39 9.04
N ILE A 148 -13.97 21.47 9.40
CA ILE A 148 -14.61 22.78 9.62
C ILE A 148 -15.15 23.37 8.31
N ALA A 149 -14.36 23.29 7.23
CA ALA A 149 -14.69 23.93 5.96
C ALA A 149 -15.71 23.15 5.10
N LEU A 150 -15.61 21.82 5.08
CA LEU A 150 -16.40 20.92 4.22
C LEU A 150 -17.43 20.10 5.01
N GLY A 151 -17.42 20.21 6.34
CA GLY A 151 -18.31 19.50 7.25
C GLY A 151 -17.91 18.05 7.54
N LEU A 152 -18.79 17.35 8.26
CA LEU A 152 -18.61 15.95 8.69
C LEU A 152 -18.95 14.91 7.60
N GLY A 153 -19.23 15.34 6.38
CA GLY A 153 -19.53 14.45 5.26
C GLY A 153 -18.28 13.79 4.68
N MET A 154 -18.47 13.04 3.60
CA MET A 154 -17.40 12.34 2.87
C MET A 154 -16.34 13.29 2.29
N ALA A 155 -16.75 14.50 1.89
CA ALA A 155 -15.89 15.47 1.22
C ALA A 155 -14.63 15.85 2.04
N SER A 156 -14.74 15.97 3.36
CA SER A 156 -13.59 16.32 4.22
C SER A 156 -12.54 15.21 4.31
N LYS A 157 -12.97 13.94 4.34
CA LYS A 157 -12.08 12.77 4.41
C LYS A 157 -11.41 12.55 3.06
N VAL A 158 -12.20 12.61 1.99
CA VAL A 158 -11.69 12.54 0.62
C VAL A 158 -10.67 13.65 0.39
N ALA A 159 -10.94 14.89 0.81
CA ALA A 159 -9.98 15.99 0.69
C ALA A 159 -8.65 15.71 1.41
N LEU A 160 -8.70 15.16 2.63
CA LEU A 160 -7.49 14.78 3.36
C LEU A 160 -6.72 13.65 2.66
N ALA A 161 -7.43 12.61 2.21
CA ALA A 161 -6.85 11.51 1.44
C ALA A 161 -6.23 12.02 0.13
N VAL A 162 -6.90 12.91 -0.61
CA VAL A 162 -6.37 13.56 -1.82
C VAL A 162 -5.07 14.27 -1.53
N VAL A 163 -5.00 15.08 -0.46
CA VAL A 163 -3.77 15.82 -0.14
C VAL A 163 -2.62 14.88 0.20
N MET A 164 -2.88 13.83 0.99
CA MET A 164 -1.86 12.84 1.34
C MET A 164 -1.28 12.15 0.10
N VAL A 165 -2.16 11.70 -0.79
CA VAL A 165 -1.81 11.01 -2.04
C VAL A 165 -1.13 11.96 -3.02
N PHE A 166 -1.69 13.15 -3.23
CA PHE A 166 -1.24 14.13 -4.20
C PHE A 166 0.26 14.39 -4.06
N PHE A 167 0.73 14.67 -2.85
CA PHE A 167 2.14 15.02 -2.65
C PHE A 167 3.10 13.86 -2.87
N VAL A 168 2.71 12.63 -2.50
CA VAL A 168 3.52 11.43 -2.73
C VAL A 168 3.66 11.17 -4.23
N VAL A 169 2.53 11.18 -4.94
CA VAL A 169 2.50 10.94 -6.38
C VAL A 169 3.17 12.09 -7.15
N PHE A 170 2.92 13.33 -6.75
CA PHE A 170 3.57 14.52 -7.30
C PHE A 170 5.09 14.42 -7.17
N ALA A 171 5.60 14.11 -5.98
CA ALA A 171 7.04 14.03 -5.74
C ALA A 171 7.71 12.95 -6.60
N ASN A 172 7.08 11.77 -6.70
CA ASN A 172 7.57 10.68 -7.55
C ASN A 172 7.54 11.05 -9.04
N ALA A 173 6.43 11.61 -9.53
CA ALA A 173 6.30 12.02 -10.92
C ALA A 173 7.26 13.16 -11.29
N PHE A 174 7.39 14.16 -10.42
CA PHE A 174 8.29 15.31 -10.62
C PHE A 174 9.76 14.87 -10.68
N GLN A 175 10.20 14.00 -9.76
CA GLN A 175 11.56 13.45 -9.77
C GLN A 175 11.79 12.57 -10.99
N GLY A 176 10.84 11.70 -11.33
CA GLY A 176 11.00 10.75 -12.43
C GLY A 176 11.11 11.38 -13.81
N VAL A 177 10.35 12.44 -14.05
CA VAL A 177 10.45 13.24 -15.28
C VAL A 177 11.79 13.96 -15.38
N ARG A 178 12.38 14.38 -14.25
CA ARG A 178 13.67 15.09 -14.25
C ARG A 178 14.86 14.17 -14.46
N GLU A 179 14.83 12.96 -13.89
CA GLU A 179 15.99 12.05 -13.87
C GLU A 179 15.95 11.00 -14.98
N ALA A 180 14.88 10.21 -15.09
CA ALA A 180 14.85 9.08 -16.01
C ALA A 180 14.48 9.48 -17.44
N ASP A 181 13.51 10.39 -17.60
CA ASP A 181 13.02 10.76 -18.94
C ASP A 181 14.08 11.55 -19.73
N ARG A 182 14.92 12.38 -19.11
CA ARG A 182 15.91 13.18 -19.85
C ARG A 182 16.93 12.31 -20.61
N TYR A 183 17.50 11.31 -19.94
CA TYR A 183 18.50 10.44 -20.56
C TYR A 183 17.87 9.53 -21.63
N MET A 184 16.69 8.98 -21.35
CA MET A 184 16.01 8.06 -22.26
C MET A 184 15.47 8.78 -23.51
N ILE A 185 14.95 9.99 -23.35
CA ILE A 185 14.54 10.86 -24.46
C ILE A 185 15.75 11.29 -25.30
N ALA A 186 16.85 11.70 -24.67
CA ALA A 186 18.06 12.12 -25.38
C ALA A 186 18.64 10.97 -26.21
N ASN A 187 18.76 9.77 -25.64
CA ASN A 187 19.23 8.59 -26.36
C ASN A 187 18.31 8.21 -27.52
N ALA A 188 16.99 8.24 -27.32
CA ALA A 188 16.04 7.96 -28.39
C ALA A 188 16.14 8.99 -29.54
N GLN A 189 16.35 10.27 -29.22
CA GLN A 189 16.54 11.31 -30.23
C GLN A 189 17.87 11.15 -30.99
N ILE A 190 18.95 10.77 -30.32
CA ILE A 190 20.24 10.47 -30.95
C ILE A 190 20.11 9.30 -31.94
N LEU A 191 19.29 8.30 -31.60
CA LEU A 191 18.96 7.17 -32.48
C LEU A 191 17.96 7.51 -33.60
N GLY A 192 17.55 8.78 -33.73
CA GLY A 192 16.66 9.25 -34.80
C GLY A 192 15.16 9.08 -34.53
N ALA A 193 14.74 8.81 -33.30
CA ALA A 193 13.32 8.67 -32.99
C ALA A 193 12.55 9.99 -33.17
N SER A 194 11.44 9.93 -33.90
CA SER A 194 10.50 11.06 -34.05
C SER A 194 9.82 11.41 -32.73
N ARG A 195 9.32 12.64 -32.59
CA ARG A 195 8.60 13.10 -31.37
C ARG A 195 7.45 12.18 -30.96
N ARG A 196 6.75 11.58 -31.93
CA ARG A 196 5.67 10.62 -31.69
C ARG A 196 6.22 9.31 -31.12
N GLN A 197 7.29 8.77 -31.70
CA GLN A 197 7.95 7.54 -31.21
C GLN A 197 8.53 7.73 -29.80
N VAL A 198 9.14 8.88 -29.54
CA VAL A 198 9.62 9.23 -28.18
C VAL A 198 8.44 9.24 -27.20
N THR A 199 7.33 9.85 -27.57
CA THR A 199 6.15 9.93 -26.68
C THR A 199 5.56 8.54 -26.40
N THR A 200 5.31 7.73 -27.44
CA THR A 200 4.62 6.44 -27.28
C THR A 200 5.52 5.32 -26.77
N SER A 201 6.82 5.36 -27.05
CA SER A 201 7.75 4.24 -26.77
C SER A 201 8.66 4.50 -25.58
N VAL A 202 8.81 5.76 -25.17
CA VAL A 202 9.69 6.15 -24.05
C VAL A 202 8.86 6.79 -22.94
N VAL A 203 8.16 7.89 -23.24
CA VAL A 203 7.49 8.70 -22.20
C VAL A 203 6.30 7.97 -21.58
N ILE A 204 5.36 7.45 -22.38
CA ILE A 204 4.16 6.77 -21.85
C ILE A 204 4.52 5.51 -21.03
N PRO A 205 5.36 4.58 -21.52
CA PRO A 205 5.75 3.39 -20.75
C PRO A 205 6.53 3.72 -19.49
N SER A 206 7.37 4.76 -19.53
CA SER A 206 8.09 5.24 -18.35
C SER A 206 7.10 5.79 -17.33
N ALA A 207 6.27 6.76 -17.72
CA ALA A 207 5.26 7.35 -16.85
C ALA A 207 4.35 6.30 -16.20
N LEU A 208 3.95 5.27 -16.96
CA LEU A 208 3.16 4.16 -16.44
C LEU A 208 3.94 3.34 -15.39
N SER A 209 5.23 3.11 -15.62
CA SER A 209 6.12 2.44 -14.65
C SER A 209 6.26 3.26 -13.36
N TRP A 210 6.32 4.60 -13.46
CA TRP A 210 6.35 5.50 -12.31
C TRP A 210 5.04 5.47 -11.52
N ILE A 211 3.91 5.51 -12.21
CA ILE A 211 2.58 5.43 -11.58
C ILE A 211 2.44 4.12 -10.81
N LEU A 212 2.80 3.00 -11.45
CA LEU A 212 2.69 1.67 -10.86
C LEU A 212 3.66 1.48 -9.69
N ALA A 213 4.89 1.99 -9.79
CA ALA A 213 5.86 1.96 -8.70
C ALA A 213 5.39 2.71 -7.44
N SER A 214 4.51 3.71 -7.59
CA SER A 214 3.96 4.48 -6.47
C SER A 214 2.60 3.99 -5.98
N LEU A 215 1.98 3.02 -6.66
CA LEU A 215 0.59 2.60 -6.45
C LEU A 215 0.33 2.20 -4.98
N HIS A 216 1.15 1.28 -4.47
CA HIS A 216 1.02 0.72 -3.11
C HIS A 216 1.22 1.78 -2.03
N VAL A 217 2.28 2.58 -2.17
CA VAL A 217 2.61 3.63 -1.20
C VAL A 217 1.50 4.68 -1.16
N SER A 218 1.05 5.13 -2.34
CA SER A 218 0.01 6.14 -2.46
C SER A 218 -1.34 5.64 -1.94
N PHE A 219 -1.72 4.39 -2.20
CA PHE A 219 -2.93 3.83 -1.62
C PHE A 219 -2.86 3.73 -0.10
N GLY A 220 -1.72 3.32 0.47
CA GLY A 220 -1.49 3.34 1.91
C GLY A 220 -1.70 4.74 2.52
N PHE A 221 -1.20 5.79 1.87
CA PHE A 221 -1.43 7.17 2.28
C PHE A 221 -2.88 7.64 2.11
N ALA A 222 -3.60 7.15 1.08
CA ALA A 222 -5.02 7.40 0.93
C ALA A 222 -5.81 6.82 2.11
N LEU A 223 -5.50 5.58 2.50
CA LEU A 223 -6.15 4.90 3.62
C LEU A 223 -5.87 5.62 4.94
N VAL A 224 -4.61 6.01 5.17
CA VAL A 224 -4.25 6.84 6.34
C VAL A 224 -5.03 8.15 6.33
N GLY A 225 -5.13 8.83 5.18
CA GLY A 225 -5.88 10.08 5.05
C GLY A 225 -7.38 9.93 5.34
N ALA A 226 -8.02 8.88 4.82
CA ALA A 226 -9.42 8.58 5.08
C ALA A 226 -9.65 8.31 6.57
N VAL A 227 -8.92 7.36 7.17
CA VAL A 227 -9.08 6.95 8.57
C VAL A 227 -8.79 8.10 9.54
N VAL A 228 -7.75 8.90 9.29
CA VAL A 228 -7.46 10.09 10.11
C VAL A 228 -8.58 11.12 9.97
N GLY A 229 -9.09 11.34 8.76
CA GLY A 229 -10.23 12.24 8.55
C GLY A 229 -11.48 11.74 9.27
N GLU A 230 -11.74 10.43 9.24
CA GLU A 230 -12.85 9.80 9.94
C GLU A 230 -12.72 9.96 11.46
N PHE A 231 -11.51 9.74 11.98
CA PHE A 231 -11.17 9.88 13.39
C PHE A 231 -11.37 11.31 13.90
N LEU A 232 -10.99 12.31 13.09
CA LEU A 232 -11.16 13.73 13.42
C LEU A 232 -12.63 14.19 13.37
N GLY A 233 -13.46 13.52 12.58
CA GLY A 233 -14.89 13.79 12.56
C GLY A 233 -15.63 13.14 11.39
N SER A 234 -16.46 12.13 11.69
CA SER A 234 -17.33 11.46 10.74
C SER A 234 -18.64 11.00 11.33
N LYS A 235 -19.56 10.58 10.46
CA LYS A 235 -20.79 9.87 10.81
C LYS A 235 -20.66 8.35 10.62
N GLN A 236 -19.74 7.91 9.77
CA GLN A 236 -19.48 6.51 9.42
C GLN A 236 -18.00 6.33 9.09
N GLY A 237 -17.50 5.09 9.15
CA GLY A 237 -16.12 4.73 8.86
C GLY A 237 -15.41 4.02 10.02
N ILE A 238 -14.33 3.31 9.71
CA ILE A 238 -13.53 2.59 10.71
C ILE A 238 -12.85 3.57 11.67
N GLY A 239 -12.37 4.73 11.20
CA GLY A 239 -11.78 5.77 12.04
C GLY A 239 -12.75 6.32 13.07
N LEU A 240 -14.05 6.36 12.77
CA LEU A 240 -15.09 6.69 13.76
C LEU A 240 -15.24 5.61 14.83
N LEU A 241 -15.13 4.32 14.47
CA LEU A 241 -15.13 3.23 15.46
C LEU A 241 -13.93 3.36 16.41
N ILE A 242 -12.75 3.71 15.89
CA ILE A 242 -11.55 3.96 16.70
C ILE A 242 -11.79 5.12 17.66
N SER A 243 -12.24 6.28 17.16
CA SER A 243 -12.44 7.46 18.01
C SER A 243 -13.54 7.26 19.06
N THR A 244 -14.62 6.55 18.70
CA THR A 244 -15.71 6.19 19.61
C THR A 244 -15.22 5.24 20.71
N ALA A 245 -14.52 4.17 20.34
CA ALA A 245 -13.98 3.21 21.30
C ALA A 245 -12.94 3.85 22.23
N GLN A 246 -12.09 4.73 21.69
CA GLN A 246 -11.13 5.50 22.47
C GLN A 246 -11.83 6.43 23.47
N GLY A 247 -12.86 7.16 23.04
CA GLY A 247 -13.65 8.03 23.92
C GLY A 247 -14.39 7.27 25.03
N ALA A 248 -14.74 6.01 24.78
CA ALA A 248 -15.35 5.10 25.75
C ALA A 248 -14.32 4.33 26.61
N PHE A 249 -13.02 4.61 26.46
CA PHE A 249 -11.93 3.84 27.08
C PHE A 249 -12.02 2.32 26.84
N ASN A 250 -12.59 1.91 25.70
CA ASN A 250 -12.70 0.52 25.29
C ASN A 250 -11.45 0.13 24.47
N ALA A 251 -10.39 -0.31 25.14
CA ALA A 251 -9.17 -0.77 24.48
C ALA A 251 -9.43 -1.93 23.50
N SER A 252 -10.30 -2.88 23.86
CA SER A 252 -10.68 -3.99 22.97
C SER A 252 -11.28 -3.48 21.65
N GLY A 253 -12.15 -2.47 21.72
CA GLY A 253 -12.72 -1.80 20.55
C GLY A 253 -11.68 -1.09 19.70
N VAL A 254 -10.75 -0.35 20.31
CA VAL A 254 -9.67 0.33 19.58
C VAL A 254 -8.82 -0.68 18.80
N PHE A 255 -8.34 -1.73 19.47
CA PHE A 255 -7.55 -2.78 18.83
C PHE A 255 -8.36 -3.58 17.80
N ALA A 256 -9.64 -3.86 18.06
CA ALA A 256 -10.53 -4.53 17.11
C ALA A 256 -10.65 -3.72 15.80
N ALA A 257 -10.89 -2.41 15.89
CA ALA A 257 -10.98 -1.54 14.72
C ALA A 257 -9.64 -1.44 13.97
N MET A 258 -8.50 -1.40 14.69
CA MET A 258 -7.17 -1.44 14.07
C MET A 258 -6.91 -2.76 13.33
N ILE A 259 -7.33 -3.90 13.87
CA ILE A 259 -7.20 -5.20 13.20
C ILE A 259 -8.10 -5.26 11.96
N VAL A 260 -9.35 -4.82 12.06
CA VAL A 260 -10.25 -4.73 10.91
C VAL A 260 -9.63 -3.86 9.81
N LEU A 261 -9.09 -2.69 10.18
CA LEU A 261 -8.39 -1.81 9.24
C LEU A 261 -7.18 -2.50 8.60
N ALA A 262 -6.38 -3.24 9.37
CA ALA A 262 -5.23 -3.97 8.85
C ALA A 262 -5.65 -5.06 7.85
N VAL A 263 -6.72 -5.80 8.14
CA VAL A 263 -7.29 -6.80 7.22
C VAL A 263 -7.77 -6.13 5.92
N VAL A 264 -8.47 -5.00 6.03
CA VAL A 264 -8.93 -4.22 4.86
C VAL A 264 -7.75 -3.71 4.04
N ALA A 265 -6.71 -3.18 4.69
CA ALA A 265 -5.49 -2.71 4.04
C ALA A 265 -4.79 -3.84 3.27
N LEU A 266 -4.62 -5.01 3.90
CA LEU A 266 -4.00 -6.18 3.28
C LEU A 266 -4.83 -6.72 2.12
N ALA A 267 -6.16 -6.75 2.25
CA ALA A 267 -7.05 -7.17 1.17
C ALA A 267 -6.95 -6.20 -0.03
N ALA A 268 -6.93 -4.89 0.23
CA ALA A 268 -6.75 -3.89 -0.82
C ALA A 268 -5.37 -3.97 -1.47
N ASP A 269 -4.30 -4.17 -0.69
CA ASP A 269 -2.93 -4.34 -1.20
C ASP A 269 -2.80 -5.57 -2.11
N TYR A 270 -3.44 -6.69 -1.74
CA TYR A 270 -3.50 -7.87 -2.59
C TYR A 270 -4.22 -7.60 -3.92
N LEU A 271 -5.35 -6.89 -3.88
CA LEU A 271 -6.08 -6.49 -5.09
C LEU A 271 -5.23 -5.55 -5.98
N LEU A 272 -4.53 -4.59 -5.38
CA LEU A 272 -3.63 -3.69 -6.10
C LEU A 272 -2.47 -4.44 -6.74
N THR A 273 -1.88 -5.41 -6.03
CA THR A 273 -0.82 -6.27 -6.56
C THR A 273 -1.32 -7.05 -7.79
N ALA A 274 -2.55 -7.59 -7.72
CA ALA A 274 -3.14 -8.31 -8.85
C ALA A 274 -3.38 -7.39 -10.07
N VAL A 275 -3.78 -6.13 -9.83
CA VAL A 275 -3.93 -5.11 -10.88
C VAL A 275 -2.56 -4.74 -11.46
N GLU A 276 -1.56 -4.51 -10.62
CA GLU A 276 -0.19 -4.19 -11.02
C GLU A 276 0.38 -5.30 -11.91
N GLN A 277 0.30 -6.57 -11.49
CA GLN A 277 0.79 -7.71 -12.27
C GLN A 277 0.07 -7.86 -13.61
N ARG A 278 -1.23 -7.55 -13.67
CA ARG A 278 -2.00 -7.59 -14.92
C ARG A 278 -1.59 -6.47 -15.88
N LEU A 279 -1.26 -5.28 -15.36
CA LEU A 279 -0.79 -4.15 -16.14
C LEU A 279 0.66 -4.34 -16.57
N LEU A 280 1.54 -4.82 -15.70
CA LEU A 280 2.98 -4.99 -15.96
C LEU A 280 3.35 -6.27 -16.71
N LYS A 281 2.42 -6.94 -17.42
CA LYS A 281 2.72 -8.16 -18.19
C LYS A 281 3.86 -8.02 -19.20
N TRP A 282 4.19 -6.80 -19.63
CA TRP A 282 5.32 -6.53 -20.53
C TRP A 282 6.68 -6.45 -19.83
N ARG A 283 6.74 -6.34 -18.49
CA ARG A 283 7.99 -6.20 -17.74
C ARG A 283 8.52 -7.60 -17.43
N PRO A 284 9.78 -7.94 -17.79
CA PRO A 284 10.37 -9.22 -17.42
C PRO A 284 10.39 -9.33 -15.89
N ASN A 285 9.79 -10.37 -15.33
CA ASN A 285 9.88 -10.65 -13.90
C ASN A 285 11.35 -11.00 -13.59
N ILE A 286 12.05 -10.07 -12.96
CA ILE A 286 13.34 -10.36 -12.32
C ILE A 286 12.98 -10.97 -10.97
N ASN A 287 12.67 -12.27 -10.98
CA ASN A 287 12.55 -13.08 -9.76
C ASN A 287 13.95 -13.44 -9.24
#